data_AF-A0A7J9NB40-F1
#
_entry.id   AF-A0A7J9NB40-F1
#
_cell.length_a   1.000
_cell.length_b   1.000
_cell.length_c   1.000
_cell.angle_alpha   90.00
_cell.angle_beta   90.00
_cell.angle_gamma   90.00
#
_symmetry.space_group_name_H-M   'P 1'
#
loop_
_entity.id
_entity.type
_entity.pdbx_description
1 polymer ?
#
loop_
_entity_poly.entity_id
_entity_poly.type
_entity_poly.pdbx_seq_one_letter_code
_entity_poly.pdbx_strand_id
1 'polypeptide(L)'
;MCVEGQKVEKVSYRVFSENYSPLKELVATPRRDDITEEKWMVILQNLQEKDVEWKALWMVPDEILYRCGDFDWVPLLGIWGAVGYAPLLVLRQFRSRQFIPATQGLAKCEFSYKGDNYKRKIRKMCSAWIQVHQMKRFTVGTMTTPEYYGWWSKRVNDNIPGPREECVRSIEEHLQVVPSEF
;
A
#
# COMPACT_ATOMS: atom_id res chain seq x y z
N MET A 1 -0.49 -15.26 -35.75
CA MET A 1 -1.26 -13.99 -35.67
C MET A 1 -0.96 -13.38 -34.32
N CYS A 2 -0.27 -12.25 -34.31
CA CYS A 2 0.08 -11.54 -33.09
C CYS A 2 -1.18 -10.90 -32.50
N VAL A 3 -1.50 -11.21 -31.25
CA VAL A 3 -2.57 -10.50 -30.53
C VAL A 3 -1.95 -9.22 -30.00
N GLU A 4 -2.38 -8.09 -30.54
CA GLU A 4 -1.99 -6.76 -30.07
C GLU A 4 -2.35 -6.61 -28.59
N GLY A 5 -1.35 -6.23 -27.78
CA GLY A 5 -1.54 -5.97 -26.37
C GLY A 5 -2.58 -4.89 -26.17
N GLN A 6 -3.61 -5.19 -25.40
CA GLN A 6 -4.65 -4.25 -25.01
C GLN A 6 -3.97 -3.08 -24.27
N LYS A 7 -3.82 -1.97 -24.98
CA LYS A 7 -3.22 -0.74 -24.44
C LYS A 7 -4.24 -0.12 -23.51
N VAL A 8 -4.04 -0.31 -22.20
CA VAL A 8 -4.83 0.38 -21.18
C VAL A 8 -4.72 1.89 -21.46
N GLU A 9 -5.86 2.51 -21.74
CA GLU A 9 -5.93 3.96 -21.96
C GLU A 9 -5.31 4.67 -20.76
N LYS A 10 -4.39 5.60 -21.05
CA LYS A 10 -3.71 6.41 -20.05
C LYS A 10 -4.73 7.32 -19.38
N VAL A 11 -5.31 6.87 -18.26
CA VAL A 11 -6.30 7.62 -17.48
C VAL A 11 -5.73 8.99 -17.13
N SER A 12 -6.38 10.05 -17.60
CA SER A 12 -5.94 11.42 -17.35
C SER A 12 -6.13 11.79 -15.89
N TYR A 13 -5.07 12.32 -15.28
CA TYR A 13 -4.95 12.68 -13.87
C TYR A 13 -6.03 13.69 -13.42
N ARG A 14 -6.65 13.49 -12.25
CA ARG A 14 -7.46 14.51 -11.55
C ARG A 14 -6.95 14.70 -10.13
N VAL A 15 -6.50 15.91 -9.81
CA VAL A 15 -6.14 16.31 -8.44
C VAL A 15 -7.44 16.53 -7.66
N PHE A 16 -7.42 16.31 -6.34
CA PHE A 16 -8.54 16.67 -5.47
C PHE A 16 -8.95 18.11 -5.75
N SER A 17 -10.25 18.31 -6.03
CA SER A 17 -10.84 19.62 -6.30
C SER A 17 -12.27 19.62 -5.80
N GLU A 18 -12.92 20.79 -5.73
CA GLU A 18 -14.33 20.88 -5.36
C GLU A 18 -15.23 19.94 -6.19
N ASN A 19 -14.83 19.68 -7.44
CA ASN A 19 -15.57 18.87 -8.40
C ASN A 19 -15.10 17.40 -8.47
N TYR A 20 -14.07 17.01 -7.70
CA TYR A 20 -13.54 15.66 -7.70
C TYR A 20 -13.07 15.23 -6.31
N SER A 21 -13.74 14.20 -5.78
CA SER A 21 -13.44 13.58 -4.50
C SER A 21 -13.09 12.10 -4.69
N PRO A 22 -11.87 11.67 -4.35
CA PRO A 22 -11.49 10.25 -4.38
C PRO A 22 -12.40 9.34 -3.55
N LEU A 23 -13.00 9.87 -2.48
CA LEU A 23 -13.97 9.11 -1.68
C LEU A 23 -15.28 8.88 -2.44
N LYS A 24 -15.77 9.87 -3.21
CA LYS A 24 -16.96 9.70 -4.04
C LYS A 24 -16.70 8.72 -5.18
N GLU A 25 -15.52 8.77 -5.80
CA GLU A 25 -15.09 7.81 -6.80
C GLU A 25 -15.02 6.39 -6.21
N LEU A 26 -14.35 6.20 -5.07
CA LEU A 26 -14.25 4.90 -4.40
C LEU A 26 -15.62 4.29 -4.09
N VAL A 27 -16.59 5.11 -3.68
CA VAL A 27 -17.97 4.67 -3.42
C VAL A 27 -18.70 4.30 -4.71
N ALA A 28 -18.41 4.98 -5.82
CA ALA A 28 -19.02 4.73 -7.12
C ALA A 28 -18.37 3.57 -7.89
N THR A 29 -17.12 3.24 -7.61
CA THR A 29 -16.40 2.13 -8.24
C THR A 29 -17.08 0.81 -7.89
N PRO A 30 -17.55 0.03 -8.89
CA PRO A 30 -18.14 -1.27 -8.65
C PRO A 30 -17.17 -2.16 -7.88
N ARG A 31 -17.62 -2.70 -6.75
CA ARG A 31 -16.85 -3.67 -5.99
C ARG A 31 -16.92 -5.01 -6.68
N ARG A 32 -15.80 -5.73 -6.71
CA ARG A 32 -15.74 -7.11 -7.18
C ARG A 32 -16.05 -8.06 -6.03
N ASP A 33 -17.28 -7.96 -5.52
CA ASP A 33 -17.80 -8.78 -4.43
C ASP A 33 -18.11 -10.22 -4.91
N ASP A 34 -18.05 -10.46 -6.21
CA ASP A 34 -18.27 -11.74 -6.90
C ASP A 34 -17.02 -12.65 -6.95
N ILE A 35 -15.87 -12.14 -6.51
CA ILE A 35 -14.60 -12.89 -6.50
C ILE A 35 -14.39 -13.58 -5.15
N THR A 36 -14.22 -14.90 -5.18
CA THR A 36 -13.93 -15.70 -3.97
C THR A 36 -12.50 -15.46 -3.47
N GLU A 37 -12.24 -15.81 -2.21
CA GLU A 37 -10.91 -15.69 -1.59
C GLU A 37 -9.85 -16.44 -2.39
N GLU A 38 -10.14 -17.66 -2.85
CA GLU A 38 -9.21 -18.48 -3.64
C GLU A 38 -8.88 -17.81 -4.97
N LYS A 39 -9.88 -17.23 -5.65
CA LYS A 39 -9.67 -16.48 -6.88
C LYS A 39 -8.84 -15.22 -6.63
N TRP A 40 -9.07 -14.52 -5.52
CA TRP A 40 -8.23 -13.39 -5.12
C TRP A 40 -6.78 -13.79 -4.87
N MET A 41 -6.55 -14.91 -4.18
CA MET A 41 -5.19 -15.42 -3.97
C MET A 41 -4.48 -15.71 -5.28
N VAL A 42 -5.15 -16.36 -6.24
CA VAL A 42 -4.59 -16.63 -7.58
C VAL A 42 -4.28 -15.33 -8.31
N ILE A 43 -5.18 -14.35 -8.31
CA ILE A 43 -4.95 -13.05 -8.94
C ILE A 43 -3.71 -12.39 -8.34
N LEU A 44 -3.65 -12.26 -7.01
CA LEU A 44 -2.58 -11.55 -6.31
C LEU A 44 -1.22 -12.24 -6.48
N GLN A 45 -1.17 -13.57 -6.49
CA GLN A 45 0.07 -14.33 -6.68
C GLN A 45 0.65 -14.18 -8.10
N ASN A 46 -0.19 -13.94 -9.10
CA ASN A 46 0.24 -13.84 -10.51
C ASN A 46 0.52 -12.40 -10.98
N LEU A 47 0.19 -11.38 -10.17
CA LEU A 47 0.47 -9.98 -10.49
C LEU A 47 1.97 -9.75 -10.74
N GLN A 48 2.30 -9.14 -11.88
CA GLN A 48 3.64 -8.66 -12.19
C GLN A 48 3.78 -7.19 -11.76
N GLU A 49 5.02 -6.71 -11.67
CA GLU A 49 5.30 -5.30 -11.33
C GLU A 49 4.54 -4.30 -12.22
N LYS A 50 4.41 -4.63 -13.51
CA LYS A 50 3.68 -3.81 -14.51
C LYS A 50 2.16 -3.79 -14.31
N ASP A 51 1.60 -4.79 -13.62
CA ASP A 51 0.15 -4.93 -13.39
C ASP A 51 -0.30 -4.16 -12.14
N VAL A 52 0.66 -3.66 -11.35
CA VAL A 52 0.39 -2.97 -10.09
C VAL A 52 0.74 -1.49 -10.22
N GLU A 53 -0.28 -0.64 -10.20
CA GLU A 53 -0.08 0.79 -10.01
C GLU A 53 0.03 1.11 -8.51
N TRP A 54 1.27 1.29 -8.03
CA TRP A 54 1.55 1.65 -6.63
C TRP A 54 1.14 3.10 -6.30
N LYS A 55 0.85 3.93 -7.30
CA LYS A 55 0.60 5.35 -7.14
C LYS A 55 -0.89 5.61 -6.88
N ALA A 56 -1.21 6.24 -5.76
CA ALA A 56 -2.44 7.01 -5.66
C ALA A 56 -2.33 8.22 -6.61
N LEU A 57 -3.03 8.21 -7.74
CA LEU A 57 -2.87 9.18 -8.83
C LEU A 57 -3.01 10.65 -8.38
N TRP A 58 -3.76 10.88 -7.30
CA TRP A 58 -4.03 12.17 -6.66
C TRP A 58 -3.01 12.56 -5.57
N MET A 59 -2.08 11.69 -5.20
CA MET A 59 -1.06 11.94 -4.18
C MET A 59 0.20 12.55 -4.83
N VAL A 60 0.25 13.88 -4.81
CA VAL A 60 1.31 14.70 -5.43
C VAL A 60 2.41 15.20 -4.47
N PRO A 61 2.41 14.99 -3.13
CA PRO A 61 3.33 15.74 -2.27
C PRO A 61 4.79 15.38 -2.58
N ASP A 62 5.61 16.41 -2.76
CA ASP A 62 7.06 16.31 -2.94
C ASP A 62 7.77 15.95 -1.63
N GLU A 63 7.06 15.98 -0.51
CA GLU A 63 7.54 15.69 0.82
C GLU A 63 6.77 14.51 1.42
N ILE A 64 7.51 13.58 2.01
CA ILE A 64 6.98 12.39 2.67
C ILE A 64 7.14 12.62 4.16
N LEU A 65 6.03 12.79 4.86
CA LEU A 65 5.97 12.65 6.32
C LEU A 65 6.38 11.23 6.66
N TYR A 66 7.38 11.03 7.52
CA TYR A 66 7.86 9.68 7.84
C TYR A 66 8.06 9.41 9.34
N ARG A 67 8.14 10.47 10.16
CA ARG A 67 8.44 10.35 11.60
C ARG A 67 7.81 11.51 12.39
N CYS A 68 7.45 11.25 13.64
CA CYS A 68 6.98 12.25 14.60
C CYS A 68 7.75 12.11 15.92
N GLY A 69 8.34 13.20 16.42
CA GLY A 69 9.14 13.21 17.64
C GLY A 69 10.22 12.12 17.64
N ASP A 70 10.18 11.26 18.66
CA ASP A 70 11.10 10.11 18.81
C ASP A 70 10.57 8.82 18.17
N PHE A 71 9.43 8.83 17.49
CA PHE A 71 8.88 7.65 16.83
C PHE A 71 9.44 7.53 15.41
N ASP A 72 10.02 6.38 15.06
CA ASP A 72 10.47 6.08 13.69
C ASP A 72 9.31 5.86 12.68
N TRP A 73 8.08 6.19 13.09
CA TRP A 73 6.84 6.09 12.32
C TRP A 73 5.91 7.24 12.69
N VAL A 74 4.82 7.38 11.94
CA VAL A 74 3.77 8.36 12.15
C VAL A 74 2.67 7.74 13.03
N PRO A 75 2.46 8.20 14.27
CA PRO A 75 1.40 7.67 15.12
C PRO A 75 0.03 8.20 14.69
N LEU A 76 -0.85 7.31 14.21
CA LEU A 76 -2.22 7.64 13.82
C LEU A 76 -3.18 7.27 14.95
N LEU A 77 -3.92 8.27 15.44
CA LEU A 77 -4.98 8.08 16.44
C LEU A 77 -6.29 7.77 15.72
N GLY A 78 -6.85 6.60 15.99
CA GLY A 78 -8.15 6.16 15.48
C GLY A 78 -9.24 6.27 16.55
N ILE A 79 -10.43 5.78 16.20
CA ILE A 79 -11.61 5.77 17.08
C ILE A 79 -11.44 4.80 18.24
N TRP A 80 -10.83 3.63 17.99
CA TRP A 80 -10.73 2.52 18.96
C TRP A 80 -9.35 2.36 19.61
N GLY A 81 -8.36 3.11 19.13
CA GLY A 81 -6.96 2.90 19.47
C GLY A 81 -6.05 3.77 18.61
N ALA A 82 -4.78 3.41 18.57
CA ALA A 82 -3.78 4.03 17.72
C ALA A 82 -2.99 2.97 16.96
N VAL A 83 -2.47 3.34 15.79
CA VAL A 83 -1.58 2.51 14.98
C VAL A 83 -0.40 3.35 14.50
N GLY A 84 0.77 2.73 14.33
CA GLY A 84 1.91 3.38 13.68
C GLY A 84 1.86 3.15 12.17
N TYR A 85 1.72 4.23 11.42
CA TYR A 85 1.94 4.22 9.99
C TYR A 85 3.43 4.42 9.71
N ALA A 86 4.07 3.52 8.99
CA ALA A 86 5.50 3.59 8.66
C ALA A 86 5.70 3.87 7.15
N PRO A 87 5.59 5.13 6.71
CA PRO A 87 5.77 5.58 5.32
C PRO A 87 7.01 5.02 4.61
N LEU A 88 8.11 4.84 5.35
CA LEU A 88 9.36 4.32 4.79
C LEU A 88 9.26 2.87 4.30
N LEU A 89 8.26 2.10 4.74
CA LEU A 89 7.99 0.75 4.21
C LEU A 89 7.29 0.75 2.85
N VAL A 90 6.70 1.87 2.45
CA VAL A 90 5.82 1.98 1.27
C VAL A 90 6.24 3.12 0.33
N LEU A 91 7.54 3.41 0.26
CA LEU A 91 8.10 4.52 -0.54
C LEU A 91 7.81 4.39 -2.04
N ARG A 92 7.58 3.15 -2.51
CA ARG A 92 7.14 2.89 -3.89
C ARG A 92 5.81 3.58 -4.22
N GLN A 93 4.91 3.73 -3.24
CA GLN A 93 3.64 4.45 -3.42
C GLN A 93 3.87 5.93 -3.72
N PHE A 94 4.95 6.49 -3.20
CA PHE A 94 5.37 7.87 -3.41
C PHE A 94 6.30 8.04 -4.62
N ARG A 95 6.56 6.98 -5.40
CA ARG A 95 7.60 6.93 -6.45
C ARG A 95 9.00 7.33 -5.96
N SER A 96 9.29 7.04 -4.70
CA SER A 96 10.61 7.23 -4.12
C SER A 96 11.36 5.90 -4.10
N ARG A 97 12.69 5.96 -4.20
CA ARG A 97 13.54 4.78 -4.07
C ARG A 97 13.31 4.09 -2.72
N GLN A 98 13.01 2.80 -2.77
CA GLN A 98 12.79 1.95 -1.61
C GLN A 98 14.12 1.43 -1.06
N PHE A 99 14.33 1.67 0.23
CA PHE A 99 15.47 1.16 1.01
C PHE A 99 14.96 0.39 2.23
N ILE A 100 15.87 -0.19 3.02
CA ILE A 100 15.55 -0.93 4.25
C ILE A 100 15.22 0.08 5.37
N PRO A 101 13.97 0.20 5.83
CA PRO A 101 13.63 1.15 6.88
C PRO A 101 13.93 0.60 8.27
N ALA A 102 14.11 1.52 9.22
CA ALA A 102 14.07 1.17 10.64
C ALA A 102 12.68 0.61 10.98
N THR A 103 12.64 -0.58 11.56
CA THR A 103 11.38 -1.25 11.96
C THR A 103 11.38 -1.63 13.44
N GLN A 104 12.37 -1.16 14.19
CA GLN A 104 12.46 -1.35 15.62
C GLN A 104 11.25 -0.71 16.30
N GLY A 105 10.56 -1.46 17.15
CA GLY A 105 9.41 -0.93 17.89
C GLY A 105 8.10 -0.85 17.10
N LEU A 106 8.08 -1.13 15.78
CA LEU A 106 6.86 -1.10 14.97
C LEU A 106 5.80 -2.07 15.51
N ALA A 107 6.18 -3.26 16.00
CA ALA A 107 5.24 -4.19 16.62
C ALA A 107 4.55 -3.64 17.90
N LYS A 108 5.07 -2.56 18.48
CA LYS A 108 4.53 -1.89 19.68
C LYS A 108 3.77 -0.61 19.32
N CYS A 109 3.60 -0.32 18.03
CA CYS A 109 2.99 0.92 17.56
C CYS A 109 1.45 0.92 17.66
N GLU A 110 0.85 -0.27 17.82
CA GLU A 110 -0.58 -0.44 17.95
C GLU A 110 -1.01 -0.59 19.42
N PHE A 111 -2.09 0.10 19.81
CA PHE A 111 -2.75 -0.15 21.08
C PHE A 111 -4.22 0.27 21.06
N SER A 112 -5.05 -0.36 21.89
CA SER A 112 -6.45 0.02 22.08
C SER A 112 -6.63 0.98 23.27
N TYR A 113 -7.67 1.81 23.24
CA TYR A 113 -8.00 2.71 24.36
C TYR A 113 -8.53 1.99 25.61
N LYS A 114 -8.76 0.68 25.52
CA LYS A 114 -9.17 -0.16 26.65
C LYS A 114 -7.98 -0.67 27.47
N GLY A 115 -6.75 -0.57 26.94
CA GLY A 115 -5.55 -1.05 27.63
C GLY A 115 -5.03 -0.07 28.70
N ASP A 116 -4.22 -0.60 29.61
CA ASP A 116 -3.60 0.22 30.65
C ASP A 116 -2.73 1.34 30.08
N ASN A 117 -2.69 2.45 30.81
CA ASN A 117 -1.88 3.64 30.48
C ASN A 117 -2.17 4.29 29.11
N TYR A 118 -3.30 3.99 28.45
CA TYR A 118 -3.61 4.54 27.11
C TYR A 118 -3.59 6.07 27.10
N LYS A 119 -4.09 6.76 28.13
CA LYS A 119 -4.07 8.23 28.22
C LYS A 119 -2.64 8.79 28.16
N ARG A 120 -1.68 8.10 28.79
CA ARG A 120 -0.26 8.48 28.74
C ARG A 120 0.32 8.28 27.35
N LYS A 121 -0.03 7.16 26.69
CA LYS A 121 0.38 6.87 25.31
C LYS A 121 -0.17 7.91 24.33
N ILE A 122 -1.44 8.29 24.45
CA ILE A 122 -2.07 9.35 23.65
C ILE A 122 -1.33 10.67 23.83
N ARG A 123 -1.08 11.11 25.07
CA ARG A 123 -0.32 12.35 25.33
C ARG A 123 1.05 12.33 24.66
N LYS A 124 1.78 11.21 24.75
CA LYS A 124 3.08 11.04 24.09
C LYS A 124 2.96 11.18 22.57
N MET A 125 1.94 10.57 21.96
CA MET A 125 1.69 10.68 20.51
C MET A 125 1.32 12.12 20.12
N CYS A 126 0.40 12.77 20.84
CA CYS A 126 0.04 14.17 20.60
C CYS A 126 1.25 15.10 20.71
N SER A 127 2.13 14.89 21.69
CA SER A 127 3.38 15.66 21.81
C SER A 127 4.34 15.39 20.65
N ALA A 128 4.43 14.15 20.17
CA ALA A 128 5.27 13.82 19.02
C ALA A 128 4.80 14.51 17.73
N TRP A 129 3.50 14.76 17.57
CA TRP A 129 2.94 15.52 16.45
C TRP A 129 3.39 16.99 16.40
N ILE A 130 3.90 17.54 17.52
CA ILE A 130 4.51 18.88 17.54
C ILE A 130 5.83 18.90 16.75
N GLN A 131 6.51 17.76 16.63
CA GLN A 131 7.79 17.62 15.95
C GLN A 131 7.67 16.65 14.77
N VAL A 132 7.15 17.15 13.66
CA VAL A 132 7.02 16.39 12.41
C VAL A 132 8.33 16.37 11.64
N HIS A 133 8.74 15.20 11.17
CA HIS A 133 9.87 15.02 10.27
C HIS A 133 9.41 14.59 8.89
N GLN A 134 9.83 15.36 7.90
CA GLN A 134 9.55 15.14 6.49
C GLN A 134 10.86 14.96 5.73
N MET A 135 10.81 14.20 4.66
CA MET A 135 11.91 14.09 3.71
C MET A 135 11.43 14.43 2.32
N LYS A 136 12.31 15.04 1.52
CA LYS A 136 12.03 15.23 0.10
C LYS A 136 11.96 13.88 -0.60
N ARG A 137 11.03 13.76 -1.53
CA ARG A 137 10.97 12.62 -2.44
C ARG A 137 12.24 12.58 -3.29
N PHE A 138 12.86 11.41 -3.36
CA PHE A 138 14.00 11.17 -4.21
C PHE A 138 13.57 10.39 -5.46
N THR A 139 13.41 11.11 -6.57
CA THR A 139 13.13 10.56 -7.90
C THR A 139 14.45 10.30 -8.63
N VAL A 140 15.18 9.24 -8.27
CA VAL A 140 16.42 8.88 -8.99
C VAL A 140 16.54 7.37 -9.13
N GLY A 141 16.64 6.91 -10.38
CA GLY A 141 17.09 5.56 -10.75
C GLY A 141 16.12 4.41 -10.45
N THR A 142 16.67 3.22 -10.28
CA THR A 142 15.93 2.00 -9.93
C THR A 142 15.16 2.20 -8.62
N MET A 143 13.86 1.86 -8.64
CA MET A 143 12.95 2.09 -7.51
C MET A 143 13.28 1.27 -6.26
N THR A 144 14.22 0.32 -6.36
CA THR A 144 14.53 -0.65 -5.31
C THR A 144 16.03 -0.94 -5.30
N THR A 145 16.62 -1.06 -4.12
CA THR A 145 18.02 -1.49 -4.01
C THR A 145 18.13 -3.03 -3.93
N PRO A 146 19.24 -3.64 -4.37
CA PRO A 146 19.47 -5.08 -4.19
C PRO A 146 19.39 -5.54 -2.73
N GLU A 147 19.85 -4.71 -1.80
CA GLU A 147 19.80 -4.98 -0.36
C GLU A 147 18.35 -5.04 0.13
N TYR A 148 17.49 -4.17 -0.39
CA TYR A 148 16.05 -4.22 -0.09
C TYR A 148 15.44 -5.56 -0.51
N TYR A 149 15.78 -6.09 -1.69
CA TYR A 149 15.30 -7.40 -2.13
C TYR A 149 15.75 -8.53 -1.20
N GLY A 150 17.03 -8.53 -0.80
CA GLY A 150 17.55 -9.52 0.14
C GLY A 150 16.88 -9.43 1.52
N TRP A 151 16.61 -8.22 2.00
CA TRP A 151 15.90 -8.01 3.25
C TRP A 151 14.42 -8.41 3.18
N TRP A 152 13.74 -8.10 2.08
CA TRP A 152 12.33 -8.42 1.84
C TRP A 152 12.11 -9.93 1.72
N SER A 153 12.95 -10.61 0.94
CA SER A 153 12.91 -12.06 0.73
C SER A 153 12.98 -12.84 2.05
N LYS A 154 13.80 -12.38 3.00
CA LYS A 154 13.90 -12.98 4.33
C LYS A 154 12.58 -12.89 5.12
N ARG A 155 11.85 -11.78 5.06
CA ARG A 155 10.56 -11.62 5.75
C ARG A 155 9.40 -12.38 5.11
N VAL A 156 9.42 -12.48 3.79
CA VAL A 156 8.37 -13.16 3.02
C VAL A 156 8.25 -14.62 3.46
N ASN A 157 9.39 -15.27 3.69
CA ASN A 157 9.44 -16.64 4.16
C ASN A 157 8.87 -16.83 5.58
N ASP A 158 8.76 -15.76 6.37
CA ASP A 158 8.16 -15.81 7.71
C ASP A 158 6.62 -15.62 7.70
N ASN A 159 6.04 -15.10 6.60
CA ASN A 159 4.64 -14.65 6.57
C ASN A 159 3.77 -15.25 5.44
N ILE A 160 4.34 -16.01 4.49
CA ILE A 160 3.56 -16.65 3.41
C ILE A 160 3.27 -18.12 3.78
N PRO A 161 1.99 -18.51 3.97
CA PRO A 161 1.61 -19.92 3.94
C PRO A 161 1.94 -20.48 2.54
N GLY A 162 2.69 -21.58 2.47
CA GLY A 162 3.11 -22.17 1.20
C GLY A 162 1.94 -22.40 0.23
N PRO A 163 2.16 -22.23 -1.10
CA PRO A 163 1.10 -22.44 -2.09
C PRO A 163 0.62 -23.90 -2.03
N ARG A 164 -0.70 -24.09 -2.00
CA ARG A 164 -1.30 -25.43 -2.18
C ARG A 164 -1.14 -25.82 -3.65
N GLU A 165 -0.64 -27.03 -3.90
CA GLU A 165 -0.26 -27.57 -5.22
C GLU A 165 -1.39 -27.60 -6.28
N GLU A 166 -2.63 -27.26 -5.94
CA GLU A 166 -3.79 -27.32 -6.85
C GLU A 166 -4.01 -26.09 -7.75
N CYS A 167 -3.24 -25.00 -7.61
CA CYS A 167 -3.46 -23.75 -8.36
C CYS A 167 -2.64 -23.61 -9.66
N VAL A 168 -2.25 -24.70 -10.30
CA VAL A 168 -1.66 -24.67 -11.66
C VAL A 168 -2.76 -24.89 -12.69
N ARG A 169 -3.62 -23.89 -12.90
CA ARG A 169 -4.51 -23.83 -14.08
C ARG A 169 -4.46 -22.46 -14.74
N SER A 170 -4.35 -22.48 -16.07
CA SER A 170 -4.12 -21.31 -16.93
C SER A 170 -5.23 -20.25 -16.77
N ILE A 171 -4.79 -18.99 -16.72
CA ILE A 171 -5.58 -17.75 -16.58
C ILE A 171 -6.71 -17.64 -17.62
N GLU A 172 -6.56 -18.26 -18.79
CA GLU A 172 -7.54 -18.20 -19.89
C GLU A 172 -8.90 -18.83 -19.52
N GLU A 173 -8.95 -19.81 -18.62
CA GLU A 173 -10.23 -20.40 -18.18
C GLU A 173 -11.05 -19.48 -17.26
N HIS A 174 -10.41 -18.52 -16.59
CA HIS A 174 -11.06 -17.67 -15.57
C HIS A 174 -11.45 -16.28 -16.06
N LEU A 175 -11.00 -15.89 -17.26
CA LEU A 175 -11.29 -14.60 -17.89
C LEU A 175 -12.37 -14.71 -18.98
N GLN A 176 -13.36 -15.61 -18.86
CA GLN A 176 -14.55 -15.55 -19.72
C GLN A 176 -15.33 -14.25 -19.42
N VAL A 177 -14.93 -13.20 -20.12
CA VAL A 177 -15.66 -11.94 -20.27
C VAL A 177 -16.92 -12.27 -21.07
N VAL A 178 -18.07 -12.12 -20.44
CA VAL A 178 -19.36 -12.13 -21.13
C VAL A 178 -19.36 -10.95 -22.12
N PRO A 179 -19.69 -11.14 -23.41
CA PRO A 179 -19.87 -10.02 -24.32
C PRO A 179 -21.07 -9.20 -23.84
N SER A 180 -20.89 -7.92 -23.58
CA SER A 180 -22.02 -7.01 -23.39
C SER A 180 -22.64 -6.75 -24.76
N GLU A 181 -23.80 -7.32 -25.02
CA GLU A 181 -24.73 -6.74 -25.99
C GLU A 181 -25.21 -5.39 -25.42
N PHE A 182 -24.93 -4.30 -26.14
CA PHE A 182 -25.84 -3.20 -26.52
C PHE A 182 -25.02 -2.07 -27.15
#